data_AF-A0A7C4M885-F1
#
_entry.id   AF-A0A7C4M885-F1
#
_cell.length_a   1.000
_cell.length_b   1.000
_cell.length_c   1.000
_cell.angle_alpha   90.00
_cell.angle_beta   90.00
_cell.angle_gamma   90.00
#
_symmetry.space_group_name_H-M   'P 1'
#
loop_
_entity.id
_entity.type
_entity.pdbx_description
1 polymer ?
#
loop_
_entity_poly.entity_id
_entity_poly.type
_entity_poly.pdbx_seq_one_letter_code
_entity_poly.pdbx_strand_id
1 'polypeptide(L)'
;MDADHLKTPCRKKHDFKVCSKCFITYPAQVDRCSKCGGVLTDVEWVCELCLEAAKQETRKLLDFLERDLGFKKIRIVFSGNRGYHIVVMDEEVLELGQQERKEIVDYITGTGISLRIMGLIEDPKKDRATQISGPDISDPGWRGRIARASVQLALVTNASELSELLSIDHRQVEKYTDVLRQHSEEWSERCAWDTLPRNMVKILGEAAVKYASAKIDVVVTSDIHRLIRLANTLNGKSGLIAKIIQLNELEDFDPFFQATALPYDRTVDIHVLKSPGFKMLGEEFGPYENTSTRLPVSVAVFLILKNLASISKPSAN
;
A
#
# COMPACT_ATOMS: atom_id res chain seq x y z
N MET A 1 -2.29 1.19 -7.22
CA MET A 1 -1.66 1.00 -5.90
C MET A 1 -0.66 -0.11 -6.06
N ASP A 2 0.61 0.13 -5.76
CA ASP A 2 1.67 -0.90 -5.82
C ASP A 2 2.22 -1.11 -4.41
N ALA A 3 2.21 -2.36 -3.92
CA ALA A 3 2.72 -2.69 -2.59
C ALA A 3 4.20 -2.33 -2.42
N ASP A 4 4.97 -2.27 -3.50
CA ASP A 4 6.38 -1.87 -3.48
C ASP A 4 6.59 -0.40 -3.03
N HIS A 5 5.57 0.45 -3.17
CA HIS A 5 5.62 1.83 -2.68
C HIS A 5 5.10 1.95 -1.23
N LEU A 6 4.67 0.85 -0.61
CA LEU A 6 4.13 0.81 0.74
C LEU A 6 5.15 0.27 1.73
N LYS A 7 5.43 1.03 2.79
CA LYS A 7 6.20 0.53 3.94
C LYS A 7 5.36 -0.52 4.67
N THR A 8 5.75 -1.78 4.57
CA THR A 8 5.08 -2.90 5.23
C THR A 8 6.06 -3.63 6.16
N PRO A 9 5.60 -4.10 7.34
CA PRO A 9 6.47 -4.74 8.33
C PRO A 9 7.04 -6.08 7.85
N CYS A 10 6.39 -6.71 6.87
CA CYS A 10 6.79 -8.00 6.30
C CYS A 10 8.01 -7.94 5.39
N ARG A 11 8.43 -6.76 4.90
CA ARG A 11 9.63 -6.58 4.06
C ARG A 11 10.87 -7.28 4.63
N LYS A 12 11.12 -7.13 5.93
CA LYS A 12 12.26 -7.77 6.61
C LYS A 12 12.24 -9.31 6.53
N LYS A 13 11.09 -9.93 6.29
CA LYS A 13 10.93 -11.40 6.23
C LYS A 13 11.16 -11.95 4.82
N HIS A 14 10.93 -11.16 3.78
CA HIS A 14 10.93 -11.66 2.40
C HIS A 14 11.78 -10.85 1.41
N ASP A 15 12.37 -9.73 1.82
CA ASP A 15 13.28 -8.96 0.96
C ASP A 15 14.67 -9.58 1.03
N PHE A 16 15.05 -10.26 -0.05
CA PHE A 16 16.37 -10.82 -0.25
C PHE A 16 16.77 -10.69 -1.73
N LYS A 17 18.07 -10.82 -1.98
CA LYS A 17 18.63 -10.82 -3.32
C LYS A 17 19.14 -12.20 -3.70
N VAL A 18 19.15 -12.50 -5.00
CA VAL A 18 19.66 -13.76 -5.55
C VAL A 18 20.72 -13.45 -6.59
N CYS A 19 21.84 -14.19 -6.55
CA CYS A 19 22.84 -14.11 -7.61
C CYS A 19 22.35 -14.83 -8.87
N SER A 20 22.27 -14.14 -10.00
CA SER A 20 21.81 -14.74 -11.27
C SER A 20 22.74 -15.82 -11.83
N LYS A 21 23.98 -15.95 -11.33
CA LYS A 21 24.95 -16.97 -11.75
C LYS A 21 25.07 -18.12 -10.75
N CYS A 22 25.29 -17.79 -9.48
CA CYS A 22 25.53 -18.80 -8.45
C CYS A 22 24.26 -19.29 -7.77
N PHE A 23 23.13 -18.60 -7.96
CA PHE A 23 21.86 -18.85 -7.30
C PHE A 23 21.94 -18.86 -5.76
N ILE A 24 22.97 -18.22 -5.21
CA ILE A 24 23.12 -17.99 -3.77
C ILE A 24 22.28 -16.78 -3.39
N THR A 25 21.64 -16.87 -2.22
CA THR A 25 20.79 -15.81 -1.69
C THR A 25 21.55 -14.94 -0.69
N TYR A 26 21.21 -13.66 -0.66
CA TYR A 26 21.87 -12.65 0.16
C TYR A 26 20.82 -11.73 0.80
N PRO A 27 21.11 -11.15 1.98
CA PRO A 27 20.30 -10.06 2.51
C PRO A 27 20.19 -8.91 1.51
N ALA A 28 19.09 -8.16 1.54
CA ALA A 28 18.83 -7.04 0.62
C ALA A 28 19.96 -5.97 0.60
N GLN A 29 20.72 -5.86 1.69
CA GLN A 29 21.84 -4.90 1.84
C GLN A 29 23.06 -5.21 0.96
N VAL A 30 23.18 -6.44 0.45
CA VAL A 30 24.40 -6.89 -0.25
C VAL A 30 24.28 -6.58 -1.74
N ASP A 31 25.34 -6.05 -2.35
CA ASP A 31 25.29 -5.63 -3.76
C ASP A 31 26.00 -6.59 -4.71
N ARG A 32 26.89 -7.44 -4.20
CA ARG A 32 27.66 -8.38 -5.02
C ARG A 32 27.71 -9.78 -4.42
N CYS A 33 27.69 -10.77 -5.30
CA CYS A 33 27.86 -12.17 -4.91
C CYS A 33 29.27 -12.41 -4.38
N SER A 34 29.39 -12.86 -3.13
CA SER A 34 30.66 -13.26 -2.51
C SER A 34 31.36 -14.43 -3.20
N LYS A 35 30.63 -15.26 -3.97
CA LYS A 35 31.19 -16.43 -4.67
C LYS A 35 31.73 -16.12 -6.06
N CYS A 36 31.01 -15.36 -6.88
CA CYS A 36 31.40 -15.10 -8.27
C CYS A 36 31.61 -13.61 -8.63
N GLY A 37 31.43 -12.69 -7.68
CA GLY A 37 31.49 -11.25 -7.92
C GLY A 37 30.36 -10.68 -8.80
N GLY A 38 29.40 -11.53 -9.21
CA GLY A 38 28.27 -11.18 -10.06
C GLY A 38 27.25 -10.27 -9.37
N VAL A 39 26.42 -9.62 -10.20
CA VAL A 39 25.33 -8.76 -9.75
C VAL A 39 24.26 -9.60 -9.05
N LEU A 40 23.69 -9.03 -7.99
CA LEU A 40 22.58 -9.59 -7.25
C LEU A 40 21.28 -8.95 -7.73
N THR A 41 20.25 -9.77 -7.96
CA THR A 41 18.92 -9.32 -8.37
C THR A 41 17.98 -9.35 -7.18
N ASP A 42 17.23 -8.26 -6.98
CA ASP A 42 16.18 -8.22 -5.97
C ASP A 42 15.06 -9.19 -6.31
N VAL A 43 14.58 -9.91 -5.29
CA VAL A 43 13.41 -10.76 -5.45
C VAL A 43 12.16 -9.91 -5.26
N GLU A 44 11.37 -9.80 -6.33
CA GLU A 44 10.05 -9.14 -6.29
C GLU A 44 9.01 -10.03 -5.58
N TRP A 45 9.19 -10.29 -4.29
CA TRP A 45 8.25 -11.07 -3.48
C TRP A 45 7.14 -10.19 -2.91
N VAL A 46 5.91 -10.70 -2.96
CA VAL A 46 4.74 -10.06 -2.35
C VAL A 46 4.00 -11.12 -1.54
N CYS A 47 3.73 -10.82 -0.27
CA CYS A 47 2.96 -11.68 0.62
C CYS A 47 1.55 -11.12 0.88
N GLU A 48 0.73 -11.86 1.61
CA GLU A 48 -0.63 -11.46 2.00
C GLU A 48 -0.67 -10.10 2.68
N LEU A 49 0.28 -9.82 3.59
CA LEU A 49 0.36 -8.52 4.28
C LEU A 49 0.65 -7.36 3.32
N CYS A 50 1.46 -7.58 2.28
CA CYS A 50 1.70 -6.58 1.24
C CYS A 50 0.43 -6.28 0.43
N LEU A 51 -0.31 -7.33 0.05
CA LEU A 51 -1.54 -7.18 -0.73
C LEU A 51 -2.68 -6.58 0.09
N GLU A 52 -2.74 -6.88 1.39
CA GLU A 52 -3.71 -6.25 2.29
C GLU A 52 -3.41 -4.77 2.48
N ALA A 53 -2.13 -4.39 2.64
CA ALA A 53 -1.75 -2.97 2.66
C ALA A 53 -2.13 -2.25 1.36
N ALA A 54 -1.89 -2.89 0.20
CA ALA A 54 -2.32 -2.34 -1.10
C ALA A 54 -3.86 -2.25 -1.22
N LYS A 55 -4.59 -3.20 -0.63
CA LYS A 55 -6.05 -3.21 -0.59
C LYS A 55 -6.59 -2.07 0.28
N GLN A 56 -5.98 -1.82 1.45
CA GLN A 56 -6.31 -0.67 2.31
C GLN A 56 -6.12 0.67 1.59
N GLU A 57 -5.02 0.85 0.87
CA GLU A 57 -4.80 2.06 0.06
C GLU A 57 -5.78 2.17 -1.11
N THR A 58 -6.21 1.03 -1.67
CA THR A 58 -7.26 0.97 -2.70
C THR A 58 -8.60 1.45 -2.14
N ARG A 59 -8.97 1.05 -0.91
CA ARG A 59 -10.18 1.54 -0.22
C ARG A 59 -10.15 3.05 0.01
N LYS A 60 -9.02 3.58 0.48
CA LYS A 60 -8.86 5.04 0.65
C LYS A 60 -9.09 5.76 -0.67
N LEU A 61 -8.49 5.28 -1.76
CA LEU A 61 -8.66 5.88 -3.07
C LEU A 61 -10.13 5.82 -3.54
N LEU A 62 -10.83 4.70 -3.37
CA LEU A 62 -12.25 4.60 -3.71
C LEU A 62 -13.08 5.62 -2.95
N ASP A 63 -12.82 5.79 -1.65
CA ASP A 63 -13.50 6.77 -0.82
C ASP A 63 -13.28 8.22 -1.32
N PHE A 64 -12.10 8.57 -1.83
CA PHE A 64 -11.86 9.86 -2.51
C PHE A 64 -12.67 9.98 -3.81
N LEU A 65 -12.57 8.98 -4.68
CA LEU A 65 -13.20 9.02 -6.01
C LEU A 65 -14.72 9.10 -5.91
N GLU A 66 -15.33 8.37 -4.97
CA GLU A 66 -16.78 8.30 -4.80
C GLU A 66 -17.34 9.46 -3.97
N ARG A 67 -16.78 9.72 -2.78
CA ARG A 67 -17.38 10.69 -1.84
C ARG A 67 -17.02 12.13 -2.15
N ASP A 68 -15.78 12.38 -2.58
CA ASP A 68 -15.30 13.75 -2.78
C ASP A 68 -15.48 14.19 -4.23
N LEU A 69 -15.12 13.31 -5.17
CA LEU A 69 -15.15 13.62 -6.61
C LEU A 69 -16.45 13.18 -7.29
N GLY A 70 -17.26 12.35 -6.64
CA GLY A 70 -18.60 11.98 -7.12
C GLY A 70 -18.59 11.04 -8.33
N PHE A 71 -17.49 10.37 -8.63
CA PHE A 71 -17.40 9.42 -9.75
C PHE A 71 -18.26 8.18 -9.50
N LYS A 72 -18.87 7.67 -10.56
CA LYS A 72 -19.87 6.59 -10.47
C LYS A 72 -19.44 5.34 -11.24
N LYS A 73 -18.72 5.49 -12.35
CA LYS A 73 -18.33 4.37 -13.21
C LYS A 73 -16.89 3.96 -12.90
N ILE A 74 -16.69 3.28 -11.76
CA ILE A 74 -15.37 2.85 -11.28
C ILE A 74 -15.18 1.34 -11.47
N ARG A 75 -14.01 0.94 -11.95
CA ARG A 75 -13.60 -0.46 -12.06
C ARG A 75 -12.33 -0.72 -11.25
N ILE A 76 -12.37 -1.75 -10.41
CA ILE A 76 -11.22 -2.24 -9.65
C ILE A 76 -10.65 -3.47 -10.36
N VAL A 77 -9.33 -3.51 -10.52
CA VAL A 77 -8.62 -4.62 -11.16
C VAL A 77 -7.42 -4.98 -10.32
N PHE A 78 -7.34 -6.22 -9.83
CA PHE A 78 -6.07 -6.74 -9.33
C PHE A 78 -5.09 -6.81 -10.52
N SER A 79 -3.89 -6.25 -10.35
CA SER A 79 -2.87 -6.18 -11.42
C SER A 79 -2.35 -7.55 -11.88
N GLY A 80 -2.68 -8.61 -11.14
CA GLY A 80 -2.11 -9.93 -11.31
C GLY A 80 -0.74 -10.07 -10.63
N ASN A 81 -0.23 -9.09 -9.89
CA ASN A 81 1.08 -9.25 -9.23
C ASN A 81 1.12 -8.64 -7.82
N ARG A 82 1.15 -7.31 -7.71
CA ARG A 82 1.57 -6.63 -6.44
C ARG A 82 0.59 -5.60 -5.92
N GLY A 83 -0.56 -5.46 -6.55
CA GLY A 83 -1.54 -4.47 -6.13
C GLY A 83 -2.67 -4.31 -7.12
N TYR A 84 -3.33 -3.16 -7.07
CA TYR A 84 -4.62 -2.92 -7.69
C TYR A 84 -4.57 -1.69 -8.59
N HIS A 85 -5.32 -1.72 -9.69
CA HIS A 85 -5.62 -0.59 -10.54
C HIS A 85 -7.07 -0.18 -10.33
N ILE A 86 -7.30 1.13 -10.30
CA ILE A 86 -8.65 1.70 -10.32
C ILE A 86 -8.76 2.50 -11.62
N VAL A 87 -9.81 2.22 -12.38
CA VAL A 87 -10.10 2.89 -13.65
C VAL A 87 -11.44 3.59 -13.49
N VAL A 88 -11.43 4.92 -13.62
CA VAL A 88 -12.63 5.75 -13.70
C VAL A 88 -13.04 5.85 -15.17
N MET A 89 -14.31 5.54 -15.46
CA MET A 89 -14.86 5.44 -16.81
C MET A 89 -16.03 6.44 -17.01
N ASP A 90 -16.21 7.37 -16.08
CA ASP A 90 -17.13 8.49 -16.25
C ASP A 90 -16.73 9.31 -17.49
N GLU A 91 -17.68 9.70 -18.32
CA GLU A 91 -17.38 10.34 -19.61
C GLU A 91 -16.69 11.70 -19.42
N GLU A 92 -17.03 12.40 -18.34
CA GLU A 92 -16.47 13.69 -17.93
C GLU A 92 -14.94 13.65 -17.70
N VAL A 93 -14.36 12.48 -17.40
CA VAL A 93 -12.92 12.36 -17.14
C VAL A 93 -12.09 12.04 -18.39
N LEU A 94 -12.74 11.78 -19.53
CA LEU A 94 -12.04 11.38 -20.76
C LEU A 94 -11.25 12.54 -21.38
N GLU A 95 -11.75 13.77 -21.23
CA GLU A 95 -11.13 14.97 -21.81
C GLU A 95 -10.08 15.61 -20.90
N LEU A 96 -9.92 15.13 -19.66
CA LEU A 96 -8.93 15.68 -18.73
C LEU A 96 -7.51 15.50 -19.27
N GLY A 97 -6.80 16.62 -19.40
CA GLY A 97 -5.40 16.67 -19.75
C GLY A 97 -4.49 16.30 -18.57
N GLN A 98 -3.19 16.37 -18.82
CA GLN A 98 -2.18 16.00 -17.83
C GLN A 98 -2.23 16.89 -16.58
N GLN A 99 -2.46 18.21 -16.75
CA GLN A 99 -2.46 19.14 -15.63
C GLN A 99 -3.71 18.96 -14.77
N GLU A 100 -4.90 18.80 -15.36
CA GLU A 100 -6.12 18.56 -14.60
C GLU A 100 -6.05 17.24 -13.81
N ARG A 101 -5.50 16.18 -14.43
CA ARG A 101 -5.23 14.91 -13.74
C ARG A 101 -4.24 15.09 -12.60
N LYS A 102 -3.25 15.97 -12.73
CA LYS A 102 -2.29 16.28 -11.68
C LYS A 102 -2.96 16.96 -10.48
N GLU A 103 -3.90 17.88 -10.70
CA GLU A 103 -4.67 18.49 -9.60
C GLU A 103 -5.49 17.44 -8.84
N ILE A 104 -6.09 16.48 -9.54
CA ILE A 104 -6.78 15.33 -8.91
C ILE A 104 -5.80 14.50 -8.08
N VAL A 105 -4.60 14.24 -8.61
CA VAL A 105 -3.55 13.54 -7.87
C VAL A 105 -3.18 14.30 -6.61
N ASP A 106 -2.90 15.60 -6.71
CA ASP A 106 -2.53 16.44 -5.58
C ASP A 106 -3.63 16.47 -4.50
N TYR A 107 -4.89 16.50 -4.92
CA TYR A 107 -6.03 16.37 -4.01
C TYR A 107 -6.02 15.01 -3.28
N ILE A 108 -5.86 13.90 -4.00
CA ILE A 108 -5.88 12.53 -3.44
C ILE A 108 -4.67 12.29 -2.51
N THR A 109 -3.50 12.83 -2.85
CA THR A 109 -2.28 12.67 -2.05
C THR A 109 -2.19 13.67 -0.90
N GLY A 110 -3.12 14.63 -0.82
CA GLY A 110 -3.11 15.68 0.20
C GLY A 110 -1.97 16.69 0.00
N THR A 111 -1.44 16.79 -1.22
CA THR A 111 -0.39 17.75 -1.56
C THR A 111 -0.95 19.16 -1.42
N GLY A 112 -0.22 20.04 -0.74
CA GLY A 112 -0.59 21.46 -0.60
C GLY A 112 -1.71 21.75 0.42
N ILE A 113 -2.17 20.76 1.19
CA ILE A 113 -3.16 20.99 2.24
C ILE A 113 -2.63 21.97 3.30
N SER A 114 -3.38 23.05 3.52
CA SER A 114 -3.06 24.07 4.51
C SER A 114 -3.83 23.84 5.80
N LEU A 115 -3.14 23.44 6.87
CA LEU A 115 -3.75 23.27 8.20
C LEU A 115 -4.40 24.56 8.73
N ARG A 116 -3.93 25.73 8.30
CA ARG A 116 -4.58 27.02 8.60
C ARG A 116 -5.97 27.10 7.98
N ILE A 117 -6.11 26.76 6.70
CA ILE A 117 -7.41 26.74 6.01
C ILE A 117 -8.33 25.68 6.63
N MET A 118 -7.76 24.58 7.12
CA MET A 118 -8.50 23.53 7.83
C MET A 118 -8.93 23.94 9.26
N GLY A 119 -8.58 25.14 9.72
CA GLY A 119 -8.95 25.64 11.05
C GLY A 119 -8.16 25.01 12.21
N LEU A 120 -7.02 24.40 11.91
CA LEU A 120 -6.14 23.74 12.89
C LEU A 120 -4.98 24.63 13.34
N ILE A 121 -4.70 25.70 12.61
CA ILE A 121 -3.69 26.71 12.95
C ILE A 121 -4.32 28.09 12.80
N GLU A 122 -4.10 28.96 13.78
CA GLU A 122 -4.58 30.34 13.75
C GLU A 122 -3.99 31.15 12.60
N ASP A 123 -4.75 32.14 12.14
CA ASP A 123 -4.20 33.21 11.33
C ASP A 123 -3.45 34.18 12.26
N PRO A 124 -2.14 34.41 12.08
CA PRO A 124 -1.38 35.35 12.91
C PRO A 124 -1.93 36.79 12.85
N LYS A 125 -2.82 37.11 11.91
CA LYS A 125 -3.51 38.41 11.79
C LYS A 125 -4.85 38.48 12.51
N LYS A 126 -5.39 37.37 13.03
CA LYS A 126 -6.60 37.35 13.87
C LYS A 126 -6.22 37.32 15.35
N ASP A 127 -7.12 37.82 16.18
CA ASP A 127 -6.91 37.94 17.62
C ASP A 127 -6.59 36.57 18.25
N ARG A 128 -5.60 36.50 19.17
CA ARG A 128 -5.10 35.23 19.76
C ARG A 128 -6.14 34.46 20.60
N ALA A 129 -7.34 35.03 20.76
CA ALA A 129 -8.45 34.48 21.51
C ALA A 129 -9.39 33.59 20.68
N THR A 130 -9.17 33.41 19.37
CA THR A 130 -9.99 32.47 18.58
C THR A 130 -9.73 31.02 19.01
N GLN A 131 -10.72 30.42 19.66
CA GLN A 131 -10.73 29.01 20.04
C GLN A 131 -10.59 28.13 18.79
N ILE A 132 -9.69 27.13 18.85
CA ILE A 132 -9.55 26.13 17.78
C ILE A 132 -10.80 25.27 17.79
N SER A 133 -11.67 25.42 16.79
CA SER A 133 -12.83 24.54 16.60
C SER A 133 -12.49 23.31 15.74
N GLY A 134 -11.44 23.39 14.91
CA GLY A 134 -10.99 22.30 14.04
C GLY A 134 -12.06 21.78 13.06
N PRO A 135 -11.78 20.69 12.32
CA PRO A 135 -12.76 19.98 11.53
C PRO A 135 -13.52 18.91 12.33
N ASP A 136 -14.75 18.62 11.88
CA ASP A 136 -15.61 17.57 12.42
C ASP A 136 -15.65 16.32 11.51
N ILE A 137 -15.94 15.14 12.07
CA ILE A 137 -16.02 13.89 11.29
C ILE A 137 -17.07 13.93 10.17
N SER A 138 -18.10 14.75 10.31
CA SER A 138 -19.17 14.94 9.33
C SER A 138 -18.83 15.95 8.23
N ASP A 139 -17.74 16.72 8.39
CA ASP A 139 -17.32 17.68 7.37
C ASP A 139 -17.01 16.97 6.03
N PRO A 140 -17.29 17.59 4.88
CA PRO A 140 -16.96 17.03 3.59
C PRO A 140 -15.46 17.14 3.29
N GLY A 141 -15.00 16.32 2.33
CA GLY A 141 -13.65 16.38 1.77
C GLY A 141 -12.54 16.27 2.82
N TRP A 142 -11.47 17.03 2.62
CA TRP A 142 -10.28 16.99 3.48
C TRP A 142 -10.52 17.36 4.94
N ARG A 143 -11.50 18.22 5.24
CA ARG A 143 -11.83 18.56 6.64
C ARG A 143 -12.27 17.31 7.39
N GLY A 144 -13.30 16.61 6.89
CA GLY A 144 -13.76 15.38 7.55
C GLY A 144 -12.75 14.24 7.49
N ARG A 145 -11.95 14.13 6.42
CA ARG A 145 -10.86 13.15 6.35
C ARG A 145 -9.83 13.35 7.44
N ILE A 146 -9.41 14.60 7.66
CA ILE A 146 -8.50 14.96 8.75
C ILE A 146 -9.15 14.62 10.09
N ALA A 147 -10.40 15.02 10.32
CA ALA A 147 -11.12 14.72 11.56
C ALA A 147 -11.19 13.21 11.87
N ARG A 148 -11.64 12.39 10.90
CA ARG A 148 -11.73 10.94 11.05
C ARG A 148 -10.37 10.28 11.27
N ALA A 149 -9.34 10.72 10.53
CA ALA A 149 -7.98 10.23 10.72
C ALA A 149 -7.41 10.63 12.08
N SER A 150 -7.71 11.83 12.56
CA SER A 150 -7.27 12.30 13.88
C SER A 150 -7.89 11.51 15.01
N VAL A 151 -9.18 11.17 14.93
CA VAL A 151 -9.83 10.26 15.90
C VAL A 151 -9.15 8.89 15.87
N GLN A 152 -8.92 8.32 14.68
CA GLN A 152 -8.25 7.02 14.56
C GLN A 152 -6.83 7.04 15.16
N LEU A 153 -6.05 8.07 14.85
CA LEU A 153 -4.71 8.25 15.39
C LEU A 153 -4.73 8.50 16.91
N ALA A 154 -5.73 9.22 17.43
CA ALA A 154 -5.88 9.49 18.85
C ALA A 154 -6.15 8.22 19.67
N LEU A 155 -6.95 7.30 19.11
CA LEU A 155 -7.43 6.12 19.82
C LEU A 155 -6.54 4.88 19.64
N VAL A 156 -5.87 4.73 18.50
CA VAL A 156 -5.24 3.45 18.11
C VAL A 156 -3.71 3.53 18.00
N THR A 157 -3.14 4.73 17.80
CA THR A 157 -1.72 4.86 17.46
C THR A 157 -0.83 5.06 18.68
N ASN A 158 0.31 4.35 18.69
CA ASN A 158 1.36 4.50 19.69
C ASN A 158 2.50 5.43 19.23
N ALA A 159 3.40 5.80 20.15
CA ALA A 159 4.46 6.76 19.87
C ALA A 159 5.41 6.32 18.76
N SER A 160 5.70 5.02 18.64
CA SER A 160 6.56 4.47 17.59
C SER A 160 5.92 4.61 16.21
N GLU A 161 4.65 4.25 16.07
CA GLU A 161 3.92 4.36 14.81
C GLU A 161 3.80 5.81 14.36
N LEU A 162 3.48 6.72 15.28
CA LEU A 162 3.34 8.14 14.95
C LEU A 162 4.70 8.79 14.62
N SER A 163 5.77 8.40 15.33
CA SER A 163 7.15 8.79 15.02
C SER A 163 7.56 8.32 13.61
N GLU A 164 7.25 7.08 13.24
CA GLU A 164 7.51 6.56 11.89
C GLU A 164 6.69 7.30 10.83
N LEU A 165 5.39 7.51 11.10
CA LEU A 165 4.46 8.19 10.21
C LEU A 165 4.98 9.59 9.91
N LEU A 166 5.34 10.38 10.91
CA LEU A 166 5.78 11.76 10.73
C LEU A 166 7.28 11.93 10.46
N SER A 167 8.07 10.87 10.65
CA SER A 167 9.54 10.93 10.57
C SER A 167 10.15 11.96 11.53
N ILE A 168 9.64 11.99 12.77
CA ILE A 168 10.08 12.88 13.86
C ILE A 168 10.58 12.08 15.06
N ASP A 169 11.36 12.71 15.94
CA ASP A 169 11.99 12.06 17.10
C ASP A 169 10.96 11.48 18.07
N HIS A 170 11.17 10.22 18.48
CA HIS A 170 10.25 9.47 19.33
C HIS A 170 9.94 10.18 20.66
N ARG A 171 10.92 10.85 21.29
CA ARG A 171 10.72 11.52 22.60
C ARG A 171 9.77 12.70 22.49
N GLN A 172 9.72 13.35 21.33
CA GLN A 172 8.77 14.45 21.10
C GLN A 172 7.34 13.91 20.99
N VAL A 173 7.18 12.73 20.38
CA VAL A 173 5.89 12.08 20.15
C VAL A 173 5.33 11.39 21.40
N GLU A 174 6.19 10.89 22.28
CA GLU A 174 5.78 10.21 23.50
C GLU A 174 4.91 11.11 24.39
N LYS A 175 5.36 12.35 24.63
CA LYS A 175 4.58 13.39 25.33
C LYS A 175 3.22 13.64 24.68
N TYR A 176 3.19 13.60 23.35
CA TYR A 176 1.97 13.81 22.59
C TYR A 176 0.98 12.65 22.79
N THR A 177 1.46 11.41 22.74
CA THR A 177 0.61 10.23 22.93
C THR A 177 0.05 10.11 24.35
N ASP A 178 0.77 10.61 25.37
CA ASP A 178 0.27 10.61 26.74
C ASP A 178 -0.92 11.56 26.91
N VAL A 179 -0.86 12.75 26.32
CA VAL A 179 -1.97 13.72 26.36
C VAL A 179 -3.17 13.20 25.55
N LEU A 180 -2.95 12.61 24.37
CA LEU A 180 -4.05 11.96 23.64
C LEU A 180 -4.74 10.87 24.45
N ARG A 181 -3.96 10.04 25.17
CA ARG A 181 -4.50 8.98 26.01
C ARG A 181 -5.35 9.53 27.14
N GLN A 182 -4.91 10.63 27.77
CA GLN A 182 -5.67 11.34 28.79
C GLN A 182 -7.02 11.86 28.27
N HIS A 183 -7.08 12.23 26.99
CA HIS A 183 -8.28 12.74 26.34
C HIS A 183 -9.02 11.71 25.46
N SER A 184 -8.71 10.42 25.61
CA SER A 184 -9.23 9.39 24.71
C SER A 184 -10.76 9.25 24.75
N GLU A 185 -11.39 9.45 25.91
CA GLU A 185 -12.85 9.48 26.05
C GLU A 185 -13.46 10.62 25.24
N GLU A 186 -12.96 11.85 25.37
CA GLU A 186 -13.48 12.99 24.60
C GLU A 186 -13.27 12.80 23.10
N TRP A 187 -12.12 12.25 22.69
CA TRP A 187 -11.82 11.94 21.28
C TRP A 187 -12.68 10.80 20.71
N SER A 188 -13.22 9.93 21.57
CA SER A 188 -14.16 8.89 21.17
C SER A 188 -15.57 9.42 20.93
N GLU A 189 -15.93 10.54 21.58
CA GLU A 189 -17.26 11.16 21.47
C GLU A 189 -17.29 12.30 20.43
N ARG A 190 -16.19 13.05 20.30
CA ARG A 190 -16.09 14.21 19.39
C ARG A 190 -14.65 14.48 18.96
N CYS A 191 -14.46 15.32 17.94
CA CYS A 191 -13.13 15.82 17.62
C CYS A 191 -12.68 16.88 18.64
N ALA A 192 -12.01 16.44 19.70
CA ALA A 192 -11.60 17.26 20.84
C ALA A 192 -10.32 18.08 20.58
N TRP A 193 -10.29 18.87 19.50
CA TRP A 193 -9.14 19.70 19.12
C TRP A 193 -8.74 20.72 20.18
N ASP A 194 -9.74 21.23 20.91
CA ASP A 194 -9.62 22.22 21.97
C ASP A 194 -8.92 21.70 23.23
N THR A 195 -8.83 20.38 23.41
CA THR A 195 -8.11 19.77 24.55
C THR A 195 -6.60 19.69 24.31
N LEU A 196 -6.16 19.89 23.07
CA LEU A 196 -4.76 19.72 22.70
C LEU A 196 -4.00 21.06 22.68
N PRO A 197 -2.74 21.09 23.17
CA PRO A 197 -1.84 22.21 22.96
C PRO A 197 -1.64 22.54 21.46
N ARG A 198 -1.41 23.81 21.13
CA ARG A 198 -1.32 24.28 19.72
C ARG A 198 -0.29 23.54 18.87
N ASN A 199 0.89 23.26 19.43
CA ASN A 199 1.92 22.48 18.74
C ASN A 199 1.46 21.04 18.47
N MET A 200 0.65 20.47 19.36
CA MET A 200 0.10 19.13 19.22
C MET A 200 -1.02 19.08 18.19
N VAL A 201 -1.90 20.09 18.13
CA VAL A 201 -2.91 20.22 17.06
C VAL A 201 -2.25 20.22 15.70
N LYS A 202 -1.14 20.98 15.55
CA LYS A 202 -0.36 20.97 14.31
C LYS A 202 0.18 19.57 13.97
N ILE A 203 0.85 18.92 14.92
CA ILE A 203 1.42 17.57 14.73
C ILE A 203 0.34 16.55 14.36
N LEU A 204 -0.80 16.56 15.06
CA LEU A 204 -1.94 15.69 14.77
C LEU A 204 -2.52 15.97 13.38
N GLY A 205 -2.66 17.24 13.01
CA GLY A 205 -3.13 17.65 11.70
C GLY A 205 -2.22 17.14 10.58
N GLU A 206 -0.91 17.30 10.71
CA GLU A 206 0.08 16.79 9.74
C GLU A 206 0.02 15.26 9.65
N ALA A 207 -0.10 14.58 10.79
CA ALA A 207 -0.22 13.12 10.84
C ALA A 207 -1.50 12.64 10.17
N ALA A 208 -2.62 13.31 10.45
CA ALA A 208 -3.92 12.98 9.90
C ALA A 208 -3.98 13.16 8.40
N VAL A 209 -3.39 14.24 7.86
CA VAL A 209 -3.26 14.42 6.39
C VAL A 209 -2.48 13.26 5.78
N LYS A 210 -1.33 12.90 6.37
CA LYS A 210 -0.48 11.81 5.86
C LYS A 210 -1.11 10.42 6.03
N TYR A 211 -1.92 10.22 7.05
CA TYR A 211 -2.62 8.97 7.31
C TYR A 211 -3.80 8.80 6.34
N ALA A 212 -4.57 9.87 6.13
CA ALA A 212 -5.76 9.87 5.29
C ALA A 212 -5.47 9.91 3.79
N SER A 213 -4.29 10.39 3.36
CA SER A 213 -3.92 10.40 1.95
C SER A 213 -3.84 8.98 1.37
N ALA A 214 -4.20 8.85 0.10
CA ALA A 214 -4.05 7.59 -0.63
C ALA A 214 -2.70 7.55 -1.35
N LYS A 215 -1.97 6.45 -1.18
CA LYS A 215 -0.64 6.26 -1.78
C LYS A 215 -0.76 5.72 -3.21
N ILE A 216 -0.89 6.64 -4.15
CA ILE A 216 -1.04 6.34 -5.57
C ILE A 216 0.28 6.52 -6.33
N ASP A 217 0.38 5.90 -7.50
CA ASP A 217 1.45 6.21 -8.46
C ASP A 217 1.03 7.45 -9.27
N VAL A 218 1.67 8.58 -8.96
CA VAL A 218 1.40 9.89 -9.57
C VAL A 218 1.63 9.88 -11.08
N VAL A 219 2.65 9.15 -11.54
CA VAL A 219 3.02 9.09 -12.96
C VAL A 219 2.01 8.29 -13.75
N VAL A 220 1.44 7.24 -13.16
CA VAL A 220 0.35 6.46 -13.79
C VAL A 220 -0.86 7.34 -14.07
N THR A 221 -1.22 8.21 -13.13
CA THR A 221 -2.49 8.95 -13.19
C THR A 221 -2.39 10.19 -14.08
N SER A 222 -1.24 10.86 -14.10
CA SER A 222 -1.01 12.07 -14.90
C SER A 222 -0.69 11.80 -16.38
N ASP A 223 -0.33 10.57 -16.74
CA ASP A 223 -0.02 10.17 -18.11
C ASP A 223 -1.30 9.85 -18.90
N ILE A 224 -1.59 10.66 -19.93
CA ILE A 224 -2.76 10.50 -20.80
C ILE A 224 -2.57 9.42 -21.89
N HIS A 225 -1.36 8.89 -22.07
CA HIS A 225 -1.04 7.86 -23.06
C HIS A 225 -0.73 6.50 -22.41
N ARG A 226 -1.17 6.30 -21.17
CA ARG A 226 -0.80 5.13 -20.37
C ARG A 226 -1.42 3.84 -20.92
N LEU A 227 -0.58 2.84 -21.17
CA LEU A 227 -1.04 1.48 -21.44
C LEU A 227 -1.53 0.82 -20.14
N ILE A 228 -2.76 0.32 -20.16
CA ILE A 228 -3.37 -0.43 -19.05
C ILE A 228 -3.32 -1.92 -19.40
N ARG A 229 -2.90 -2.74 -18.43
CA ARG A 229 -2.97 -4.21 -18.58
C ARG A 229 -4.41 -4.62 -18.82
N LEU A 230 -4.64 -5.37 -19.90
CA LEU A 230 -5.96 -5.91 -20.19
C LEU A 230 -6.40 -6.85 -19.06
N ALA A 231 -7.59 -6.59 -18.52
CA ALA A 231 -8.15 -7.40 -17.46
C ALA A 231 -8.40 -8.84 -17.93
N ASN A 232 -8.40 -9.77 -16.99
CA ASN A 232 -8.53 -11.21 -17.19
C ASN A 232 -7.41 -11.86 -18.02
N THR A 233 -6.27 -11.19 -18.19
CA THR A 233 -5.05 -11.77 -18.78
C THR A 233 -4.08 -12.26 -17.71
N LEU A 234 -3.17 -13.17 -18.07
CA LEU A 234 -2.10 -13.61 -17.17
C LEU A 234 -1.01 -12.54 -17.02
N ASN A 235 -0.56 -12.34 -15.79
CA ASN A 235 0.57 -11.50 -15.49
C ASN A 235 1.89 -12.30 -15.64
N GLY A 236 2.78 -11.84 -16.51
CA GLY A 236 4.03 -12.53 -16.82
C GLY A 236 5.06 -12.59 -15.67
N LYS A 237 4.82 -11.95 -14.52
CA LYS A 237 5.69 -12.00 -13.34
C LYS A 237 5.18 -12.91 -12.21
N SER A 238 3.99 -13.50 -12.36
CA SER A 238 3.35 -14.30 -11.31
C SER A 238 2.53 -15.47 -11.84
N GLY A 239 2.05 -15.40 -13.09
CA GLY A 239 1.11 -16.37 -13.63
C GLY A 239 -0.31 -16.22 -13.05
N LEU A 240 -0.57 -15.17 -12.27
CA LEU A 240 -1.91 -14.83 -11.77
C LEU A 240 -2.67 -13.99 -12.80
N ILE A 241 -3.99 -14.05 -12.73
CA ILE A 241 -4.91 -13.27 -13.57
C ILE A 241 -4.97 -11.82 -13.09
N ALA A 242 -4.94 -10.88 -14.02
CA ALA A 242 -5.30 -9.49 -13.77
C ALA A 242 -6.83 -9.35 -13.59
N LYS A 243 -7.35 -9.77 -12.43
CA LYS A 243 -8.78 -10.02 -12.21
C LYS A 243 -9.57 -8.75 -11.94
N ILE A 244 -10.73 -8.60 -12.61
CA ILE A 244 -11.73 -7.57 -12.26
C ILE A 244 -12.38 -7.95 -10.93
N ILE A 245 -12.54 -6.97 -10.05
CA ILE A 245 -13.13 -7.14 -8.72
C ILE A 245 -14.34 -6.22 -8.62
N GLN A 246 -15.47 -6.75 -8.15
CA GLN A 246 -16.63 -5.92 -7.82
C GLN A 246 -16.40 -5.18 -6.51
N LEU A 247 -16.97 -3.98 -6.35
CA LEU A 247 -16.75 -3.15 -5.17
C LEU A 247 -17.09 -3.89 -3.86
N ASN A 248 -18.20 -4.63 -3.84
CA ASN A 248 -18.65 -5.42 -2.70
C ASN A 248 -17.81 -6.68 -2.43
N GLU A 249 -16.97 -7.09 -3.36
CA GLU A 249 -16.10 -8.27 -3.23
C GLU A 249 -14.67 -7.89 -2.79
N LEU A 250 -14.33 -6.61 -2.73
CA LEU A 250 -12.96 -6.17 -2.47
C LEU A 250 -12.42 -6.65 -1.13
N GLU A 251 -13.27 -6.63 -0.09
CA GLU A 251 -12.90 -7.04 1.27
C GLU A 251 -12.41 -8.49 1.32
N ASP A 252 -13.24 -9.38 0.79
CA ASP A 252 -13.04 -10.84 0.81
C ASP A 252 -12.12 -11.33 -0.31
N PHE A 253 -11.63 -10.42 -1.17
CA PHE A 253 -10.78 -10.79 -2.29
C PHE A 253 -9.44 -11.35 -1.81
N ASP A 254 -9.18 -12.63 -2.12
CA ASP A 254 -7.90 -13.30 -1.96
C ASP A 254 -7.24 -13.49 -3.34
N PRO A 255 -6.17 -12.71 -3.65
CA PRO A 255 -5.46 -12.82 -4.92
C PRO A 255 -4.83 -14.20 -5.16
N PHE A 256 -4.32 -14.89 -4.13
CA PHE A 256 -3.65 -16.18 -4.27
C PHE A 256 -4.62 -17.35 -4.42
N PHE A 257 -5.90 -17.11 -4.14
CA PHE A 257 -6.98 -18.06 -4.41
C PHE A 257 -7.71 -17.70 -5.70
N GLN A 258 -8.34 -16.52 -5.75
CA GLN A 258 -9.29 -16.14 -6.79
C GLN A 258 -8.65 -15.69 -8.10
N ALA A 259 -7.37 -15.29 -8.11
CA ALA A 259 -6.65 -14.91 -9.32
C ALA A 259 -5.77 -16.02 -9.89
N THR A 260 -5.78 -17.21 -9.28
CA THR A 260 -5.00 -18.35 -9.77
C THR A 260 -5.73 -19.04 -10.93
N ALA A 261 -5.14 -18.97 -12.14
CA ALA A 261 -5.73 -19.55 -13.35
C ALA A 261 -5.25 -20.98 -13.66
N LEU A 262 -4.02 -21.29 -13.25
CA LEU A 262 -3.34 -22.50 -13.68
C LEU A 262 -3.80 -23.72 -12.88
N PRO A 263 -3.72 -24.93 -13.48
CA PRO A 263 -4.24 -26.14 -12.85
C PRO A 263 -3.55 -26.45 -11.51
N TYR A 264 -4.36 -26.87 -10.54
CA TYR A 264 -3.90 -27.33 -9.23
C TYR A 264 -3.78 -28.86 -9.14
N ASP A 265 -4.64 -29.57 -9.87
CA ASP A 265 -4.72 -31.03 -9.95
C ASP A 265 -3.55 -31.68 -10.68
N ARG A 266 -2.72 -30.89 -11.37
CA ARG A 266 -1.52 -31.34 -12.05
C ARG A 266 -0.28 -30.85 -11.33
N THR A 267 0.70 -31.74 -11.18
CA THR A 267 1.97 -31.43 -10.55
C THR A 267 3.13 -31.52 -11.52
N VAL A 268 4.19 -30.76 -11.27
CA VAL A 268 5.45 -30.77 -12.02
C VAL A 268 6.63 -30.80 -11.06
N ASP A 269 7.69 -31.51 -11.44
CA ASP A 269 8.95 -31.52 -10.70
C ASP A 269 9.73 -30.24 -11.01
N ILE A 270 10.11 -29.49 -9.98
CA ILE A 270 10.90 -28.27 -10.09
C ILE A 270 12.01 -28.23 -9.05
N HIS A 271 13.03 -27.44 -9.32
CA HIS A 271 14.09 -27.12 -8.39
C HIS A 271 13.88 -25.71 -7.85
N VAL A 272 13.57 -25.59 -6.56
CA VAL A 272 13.37 -24.30 -5.89
C VAL A 272 14.67 -23.85 -5.25
N LEU A 273 15.16 -22.70 -5.68
CA LEU A 273 16.39 -22.09 -5.17
C LEU A 273 16.19 -21.57 -3.75
N LYS A 274 15.15 -20.74 -3.59
CA LYS A 274 14.72 -20.22 -2.29
C LYS A 274 13.30 -19.70 -2.40
N SER A 275 12.49 -19.95 -1.39
CA SER A 275 11.19 -19.29 -1.23
C SER A 275 10.89 -19.13 0.25
N PRO A 276 10.35 -17.97 0.69
CA PRO A 276 9.71 -17.91 2.00
C PRO A 276 8.51 -18.88 2.03
N GLY A 277 8.00 -19.16 3.23
CA GLY A 277 6.71 -19.84 3.37
C GLY A 277 5.58 -18.94 2.89
N PHE A 278 4.58 -19.52 2.22
CA PHE A 278 3.45 -18.76 1.66
C PHE A 278 2.21 -19.62 1.49
N LYS A 279 1.05 -18.96 1.46
CA LYS A 279 -0.23 -19.60 1.20
C LYS A 279 -0.66 -19.35 -0.24
N MET A 280 -1.14 -20.40 -0.91
CA MET A 280 -1.73 -20.30 -2.24
C MET A 280 -2.82 -21.35 -2.38
N LEU A 281 -3.96 -21.00 -2.99
CA LEU A 281 -5.10 -21.91 -3.13
C LEU A 281 -5.55 -22.58 -1.80
N GLY A 282 -5.38 -21.89 -0.67
CA GLY A 282 -5.77 -22.38 0.65
C GLY A 282 -4.74 -23.27 1.35
N GLU A 283 -3.67 -23.67 0.67
CA GLU A 283 -2.61 -24.54 1.20
C GLU A 283 -1.31 -23.77 1.46
N GLU A 284 -0.51 -24.27 2.42
CA GLU A 284 0.80 -23.71 2.75
C GLU A 284 1.92 -24.40 1.97
N PHE A 285 2.81 -23.60 1.40
CA PHE A 285 3.98 -24.03 0.66
C PHE A 285 5.26 -23.43 1.25
N GLY A 286 6.35 -24.19 1.16
CA GLY A 286 7.65 -23.78 1.66
C GLY A 286 7.72 -23.68 3.20
N PRO A 287 8.72 -22.98 3.75
CA PRO A 287 9.84 -22.37 3.02
C PRO A 287 10.66 -23.43 2.29
N TYR A 288 11.21 -23.06 1.13
CA TYR A 288 12.09 -23.93 0.35
C TYR A 288 13.49 -23.31 0.31
N GLU A 289 14.52 -24.15 0.39
CA GLU A 289 15.91 -23.75 0.18
C GLU A 289 16.62 -24.86 -0.60
N ASN A 290 17.11 -24.52 -1.79
CA ASN A 290 17.90 -25.37 -2.70
C ASN A 290 17.40 -26.83 -2.79
N THR A 291 16.10 -27.01 -3.00
CA THR A 291 15.42 -28.31 -2.91
C THR A 291 14.69 -28.63 -4.22
N SER A 292 14.79 -29.88 -4.66
CA SER A 292 13.94 -30.40 -5.73
C SER A 292 12.67 -30.99 -5.14
N THR A 293 11.51 -30.56 -5.64
CA THR A 293 10.20 -30.97 -5.13
C THR A 293 9.18 -31.03 -6.26
N ARG A 294 8.09 -31.75 -6.02
CA ARG A 294 6.94 -31.84 -6.92
C ARG A 294 5.84 -30.91 -6.42
N LEU A 295 5.46 -29.93 -7.23
CA LEU A 295 4.47 -28.91 -6.85
C LEU A 295 3.34 -28.81 -7.89
N PRO A 296 2.14 -28.36 -7.48
CA PRO A 296 1.07 -28.01 -8.40
C PRO A 296 1.55 -27.03 -9.47
N VAL A 297 1.04 -27.15 -10.70
CA VAL A 297 1.49 -26.31 -11.84
C VAL A 297 1.32 -24.83 -11.54
N SER A 298 0.24 -24.43 -10.89
CA SER A 298 0.01 -23.04 -10.46
C SER A 298 1.12 -22.49 -9.54
N VAL A 299 1.50 -23.28 -8.53
CA VAL A 299 2.54 -22.93 -7.55
C VAL A 299 3.91 -22.93 -8.20
N ALA A 300 4.20 -23.94 -9.02
CA ALA A 300 5.48 -24.06 -9.73
C ALA A 300 5.71 -22.89 -10.68
N VAL A 301 4.71 -22.53 -11.51
CA VAL A 301 4.80 -21.39 -12.43
C VAL A 301 4.94 -20.08 -11.65
N PHE A 302 4.21 -19.90 -10.55
CA PHE A 302 4.37 -18.73 -9.69
C PHE A 302 5.82 -18.56 -9.23
N LEU A 303 6.44 -19.61 -8.67
CA LEU A 303 7.83 -19.57 -8.22
C LEU A 303 8.84 -19.36 -9.36
N ILE A 304 8.61 -19.99 -10.52
CA ILE A 304 9.46 -19.82 -11.71
C ILE A 304 9.42 -18.37 -12.20
N LEU A 305 8.24 -17.77 -12.31
CA LEU A 305 8.07 -16.38 -12.78
C LEU A 305 8.59 -15.34 -11.77
N LYS A 306 8.72 -15.73 -10.50
CA LYS A 306 9.43 -14.96 -9.46
C LYS A 306 10.96 -15.13 -9.52
N ASN A 307 11.47 -15.92 -10.46
CA ASN A 307 12.89 -16.30 -10.59
C ASN A 307 13.43 -17.04 -9.36
N LEU A 308 12.57 -17.78 -8.67
CA LEU A 308 12.89 -18.53 -7.46
C LEU A 308 12.97 -20.04 -7.67
N ALA A 309 12.57 -20.52 -8.85
CA ALA A 309 12.62 -21.92 -9.21
C ALA A 309 12.91 -22.13 -10.71
N SER A 310 13.32 -23.34 -11.07
CA SER A 310 13.53 -23.77 -12.46
C SER A 310 13.07 -25.21 -12.67
N ILE A 311 12.71 -25.57 -13.91
CA ILE A 311 12.21 -26.92 -14.26
C ILE A 311 13.30 -27.99 -14.09
N SER A 312 14.56 -27.64 -14.30
CA SER A 312 15.72 -28.50 -14.03
C SER A 312 16.68 -27.81 -13.08
N LYS A 313 17.46 -28.57 -12.32
CA LYS A 313 18.54 -28.00 -11.49
C LYS A 313 19.46 -27.17 -12.40
N PRO A 314 19.71 -25.88 -12.10
CA PRO A 314 20.62 -25.09 -12.89
C PRO A 314 22.00 -25.75 -12.84
N SER A 315 22.55 -26.10 -14.00
CA SER A 315 23.95 -26.50 -14.09
C SER A 315 24.81 -25.29 -13.77
N ALA A 316 25.58 -25.36 -12.67
CA ALA A 316 26.58 -24.36 -12.37
C ALA A 316 27.68 -24.47 -13.44
N ASN A 317 27.75 -23.46 -14.32
CA ASN A 317 28.94 -23.21 -15.13
C ASN A 317 29.93 -22.35 -14.34
#